data_AF-A0A1E7F7K0-F1
#
_entry.id   AF-A0A1E7F7K0-F1
#
_cell.length_a   1.000
_cell.length_b   1.000
_cell.length_c   1.000
_cell.angle_alpha   90.00
_cell.angle_beta   90.00
_cell.angle_gamma   90.00
#
_symmetry.space_group_name_H-M   'P 1'
#
loop_
_entity.id
_entity.type
_entity.pdbx_description
1 polymer ?
#
loop_
_entity_poly.entity_id
_entity_poly.type
_entity_poly.pdbx_seq_one_letter_code
_entity_poly.pdbx_strand_id
1 'polypeptide(L)'
;MIISSFTRNRLAKSLLSSARIVVFPRSPPSTTAAAAISGYSYYSTTRHLGAKKKKVEKEFEYEPLFQSNVYDTSLEINKETEFVQILPPEGHVETTTVDGVEYLRLVDPSKTLAELSEKAFGDIAHLLRPKHLNQLRLILDDPDASKNDKFVALELLRNADIASGRILPGCQDTGTAIISAKRGHRVLTDGNDDEYLSLGAFEAYKNLNLRYSQVAPQDMFAEKNTGTNLPAQIDIAAAKGDEYKFLFMAKGGGSANKTFLYQQTKALLNPGSLEEFLTATIKTIGTSACPPYHLAIVVGGLSAELTLKTVKLASTKFYDDLPTYGSDGGRAFRDVEWEKQILEITRNMGIGAQFGGKYFCHDVRVIRLPRHGASCPVGIGVSCSADRQILAKIDKDGVFLERLETDVAKYIPDITETDLNDTDQNEIDVVSIDLNSMSMKELRDELSKYPTKTRLSLTGTIVVARDIAHAKLLEKIESGEGLPDYVKDHIIYYAGPAKTPEGYASGSFGPTTAGRMDAYVGKFMKHGGSFVTLAKGNRSKAVTKACEKYGGFYLGSIGGPAAILAKNCIKKVEVLDNEEDGMEAVWKINVVDFPAFIVVDDKGDDFFKEWLG
;
A
#
# COMPACT_ATOMS: atom_id res chain seq x y z
N MET A 1 43.40 16.97 -32.37
CA MET A 1 44.23 17.56 -33.45
C MET A 1 43.31 18.49 -34.26
N ILE A 2 43.37 19.81 -34.03
CA ILE A 2 44.08 20.85 -34.82
C ILE A 2 43.30 21.20 -36.12
N ILE A 3 42.97 22.45 -36.54
CA ILE A 3 43.11 23.86 -36.08
C ILE A 3 42.21 24.75 -37.00
N SER A 4 41.91 25.99 -36.53
CA SER A 4 41.53 27.27 -37.20
C SER A 4 40.06 27.70 -37.02
N SER A 5 39.71 28.72 -36.20
CA SER A 5 39.99 30.20 -36.18
C SER A 5 39.30 30.92 -37.37
N PHE A 6 38.40 31.91 -37.25
CA PHE A 6 38.43 33.25 -36.61
C PHE A 6 36.96 33.79 -36.64
N THR A 7 36.42 34.56 -35.70
CA THR A 7 36.59 36.03 -35.58
C THR A 7 35.85 36.58 -34.35
N ARG A 8 36.37 37.69 -33.80
CA ARG A 8 35.92 38.47 -32.62
C ARG A 8 35.28 39.81 -33.04
N ASN A 9 34.66 40.44 -32.03
CA ASN A 9 34.25 41.86 -31.85
C ASN A 9 32.76 42.13 -32.08
N ARG A 10 32.02 42.89 -31.27
CA ARG A 10 32.34 43.97 -30.31
C ARG A 10 31.04 44.30 -29.53
N LEU A 11 31.10 44.58 -28.23
CA LEU A 11 30.58 45.80 -27.56
C LEU A 11 30.40 45.59 -26.05
N ALA A 12 30.94 46.54 -25.31
CA ALA A 12 30.90 46.67 -23.86
C ALA A 12 29.98 47.84 -23.47
N LYS A 13 29.51 47.76 -22.21
CA LYS A 13 29.10 48.83 -21.28
C LYS A 13 27.61 48.93 -20.90
N SER A 14 27.47 49.11 -19.58
CA SER A 14 26.40 49.74 -18.81
C SER A 14 25.23 48.85 -18.35
N LEU A 15 25.20 48.53 -17.05
CA LEU A 15 24.25 49.14 -16.11
C LEU A 15 24.50 48.59 -14.69
N LEU A 16 25.04 49.47 -13.84
CA LEU A 16 25.16 49.34 -12.39
C LEU A 16 24.06 50.20 -11.76
N SER A 17 23.17 49.58 -10.97
CA SER A 17 22.31 50.11 -9.90
C SER A 17 21.07 49.21 -9.85
N SER A 18 20.55 48.67 -8.77
CA SER A 18 20.67 48.97 -7.34
C SER A 18 19.94 47.84 -6.60
N ALA A 19 20.62 47.11 -5.71
CA ALA A 19 19.99 46.22 -4.75
C ALA A 19 20.48 46.60 -3.35
N ARG A 20 19.59 47.21 -2.56
CA ARG A 20 19.86 47.61 -1.17
C ARG A 20 19.80 46.37 -0.28
N ILE A 21 20.95 45.97 0.24
CA ILE A 21 21.09 45.04 1.36
C ILE A 21 20.98 45.87 2.65
N VAL A 22 20.01 45.54 3.51
CA VAL A 22 19.86 46.16 4.84
C VAL A 22 20.71 45.36 5.83
N VAL A 23 21.80 45.98 6.31
CA VAL A 23 22.63 45.50 7.42
C VAL A 23 22.39 46.42 8.62
N PHE A 24 21.96 45.87 9.74
CA PHE A 24 21.81 46.61 11.00
C PHE A 24 23.16 46.69 11.74
N PRO A 25 23.64 47.89 12.13
CA PRO A 25 24.80 48.00 13.01
C PRO A 25 24.38 47.94 14.49
N ARG A 26 25.14 47.16 15.28
CA ARG A 26 25.17 47.22 16.75
C ARG A 26 26.00 48.40 17.21
N SER A 27 25.57 49.11 18.26
CA SER A 27 26.37 50.03 19.07
C SER A 27 25.77 50.16 20.49
N PRO A 28 26.59 50.51 21.52
CA PRO A 28 26.50 49.99 22.89
C PRO A 28 25.72 50.90 23.88
N PRO A 29 25.42 50.46 25.12
CA PRO A 29 24.71 51.29 26.08
C PRO A 29 25.66 52.18 26.90
N SER A 30 25.26 53.44 27.09
CA SER A 30 25.83 54.36 28.08
C SER A 30 24.76 54.72 29.13
N THR A 31 25.26 55.02 30.32
CA THR A 31 24.62 55.15 31.64
C THR A 31 23.96 56.53 31.92
N THR A 32 23.25 56.59 33.06
CA THR A 32 22.77 57.75 33.89
C THR A 32 21.26 58.05 33.83
N ALA A 33 20.49 57.78 34.91
CA ALA A 33 20.16 58.64 36.08
C ALA A 33 19.14 59.75 35.72
N ALA A 34 18.14 60.18 36.48
CA ALA A 34 17.42 59.83 37.72
C ALA A 34 16.21 60.83 37.81
N ALA A 35 15.39 60.73 38.86
CA ALA A 35 14.28 61.62 39.28
C ALA A 35 12.88 61.22 38.77
N ALA A 36 12.01 60.62 39.59
CA ALA A 36 11.28 61.12 40.77
C ALA A 36 9.87 61.64 40.39
N ILE A 37 8.83 61.04 40.98
CA ILE A 37 7.81 61.70 41.82
C ILE A 37 6.94 60.62 42.47
N SER A 38 6.66 60.88 43.75
CA SER A 38 6.04 60.07 44.79
C SER A 38 4.51 60.00 44.76
N GLY A 39 3.98 58.93 45.36
CA GLY A 39 2.81 58.98 46.25
C GLY A 39 1.54 58.31 45.72
N TYR A 40 1.15 57.17 46.29
CA TYR A 40 0.00 57.09 47.21
C TYR A 40 -0.09 55.69 47.85
N SER A 41 -0.60 55.70 49.07
CA SER A 41 -0.51 54.70 50.14
C SER A 41 -1.50 53.54 50.03
N TYR A 42 -1.02 52.35 50.42
CA TYR A 42 -1.69 51.23 51.10
C TYR A 42 -3.19 50.97 50.88
N TYR A 43 -3.48 49.83 50.24
CA TYR A 43 -4.50 48.88 50.72
C TYR A 43 -3.85 47.49 50.87
N SER A 44 -3.73 47.06 52.12
CA SER A 44 -3.31 45.72 52.52
C SER A 44 -4.54 44.81 52.57
N THR A 45 -4.59 43.82 51.70
CA THR A 45 -5.30 42.55 51.96
C THR A 45 -4.47 41.41 51.39
N THR A 46 -3.65 40.83 52.26
CA THR A 46 -3.23 39.41 52.30
C THR A 46 -3.21 38.67 50.95
N ARG A 47 -2.09 38.78 50.23
CA ARG A 47 -1.65 37.70 49.31
C ARG A 47 -0.88 36.67 50.12
N HIS A 48 -1.38 35.44 50.17
CA HIS A 48 -0.62 34.28 50.60
C HIS A 48 0.69 34.21 49.81
N LEU A 49 1.78 34.60 50.45
CA LEU A 49 3.14 34.37 49.99
C LEU A 49 3.42 32.88 50.07
N GLY A 50 3.56 32.27 48.89
CA GLY A 50 4.63 31.33 48.64
C GLY A 50 4.54 29.95 49.31
N ALA A 51 3.69 29.08 48.76
CA ALA A 51 4.17 27.71 48.59
C ALA A 51 5.34 27.76 47.61
N LYS A 52 6.58 27.76 48.12
CA LYS A 52 7.76 27.45 47.30
C LYS A 52 7.44 26.16 46.56
N LYS A 53 7.16 26.21 45.25
CA LYS A 53 7.13 25.01 44.41
C LYS A 53 8.50 24.35 44.62
N LYS A 54 8.54 23.28 45.42
CA LYS A 54 9.73 22.42 45.52
C LYS A 54 10.05 22.08 44.07
N LYS A 55 11.21 22.54 43.59
CA LYS A 55 11.73 22.15 42.30
C LYS A 55 11.95 20.66 42.42
N VAL A 56 11.07 19.86 41.82
CA VAL A 56 11.24 18.40 41.81
C VAL A 56 12.45 18.17 40.92
N GLU A 57 13.59 17.87 41.52
CA GLU A 57 14.74 17.35 40.78
C GLU A 57 14.33 15.96 40.28
N LYS A 58 14.13 15.84 38.96
CA LYS A 58 13.95 14.54 38.32
C LYS A 58 15.33 13.97 38.03
N GLU A 59 15.54 12.72 38.43
CA GLU A 59 16.69 11.93 37.95
C GLU A 59 16.50 11.56 36.48
N PHE A 60 17.61 11.32 35.78
CA PHE A 60 17.55 10.87 34.39
C PHE A 60 17.14 9.39 34.34
N GLU A 61 16.08 9.10 33.60
CA GLU A 61 15.61 7.75 33.32
C GLU A 61 15.45 7.60 31.81
N TYR A 62 16.14 6.60 31.24
CA TYR A 62 16.03 6.30 29.82
C TYR A 62 14.94 5.25 29.60
N GLU A 63 13.92 5.61 28.82
CA GLU A 63 12.92 4.67 28.33
C GLU A 63 12.89 4.70 26.79
N PRO A 64 13.12 3.56 26.11
CA PRO A 64 13.02 3.52 24.65
C PRO A 64 11.57 3.70 24.21
N LEU A 65 11.37 4.44 23.11
CA LEU A 65 10.05 4.66 22.54
C LEU A 65 9.33 3.35 22.22
N PHE A 66 10.02 2.38 21.62
CA PHE A 66 9.45 1.07 21.30
C PHE A 66 10.12 0.01 22.18
N GLN A 67 9.32 -0.60 23.07
CA GLN A 67 9.71 -1.73 23.89
C GLN A 67 9.22 -3.02 23.22
N SER A 68 9.84 -3.35 22.09
CA SER A 68 9.52 -4.55 21.30
C SER A 68 10.80 -5.33 21.05
N ASN A 69 10.68 -6.66 21.01
CA ASN A 69 11.81 -7.56 20.84
C ASN A 69 12.48 -7.43 19.47
N VAL A 70 11.89 -6.64 18.56
CA VAL A 70 12.46 -6.38 17.24
C VAL A 70 13.48 -5.23 17.24
N TYR A 71 13.53 -4.39 18.28
CA TYR A 71 14.53 -3.31 18.40
C TYR A 71 15.79 -3.69 19.16
N ASP A 72 15.68 -4.68 20.04
CA ASP A 72 16.81 -5.30 20.69
C ASP A 72 17.07 -6.64 20.02
N THR A 73 18.15 -6.76 19.22
CA THR A 73 18.39 -8.03 18.54
C THR A 73 18.78 -9.15 19.52
N SER A 74 19.08 -8.83 20.79
CA SER A 74 19.31 -9.83 21.83
C SER A 74 18.03 -10.49 22.37
N LEU A 75 16.85 -9.98 22.03
CA LEU A 75 15.55 -10.57 22.41
C LEU A 75 14.99 -11.41 21.27
N GLU A 76 14.35 -12.55 21.52
CA GLU A 76 13.72 -13.37 20.48
C GLU A 76 12.63 -12.57 19.74
N ILE A 77 12.67 -12.56 18.40
CA ILE A 77 11.57 -12.04 17.58
C ILE A 77 10.33 -12.87 17.90
N ASN A 78 9.23 -12.21 18.30
CA ASN A 78 7.89 -12.76 18.54
C ASN A 78 7.84 -14.30 18.66
N LYS A 79 7.67 -14.83 19.88
CA LYS A 79 7.67 -16.28 20.16
C LYS A 79 6.69 -17.11 19.33
N GLU A 80 5.71 -16.50 18.68
CA GLU A 80 4.75 -17.17 17.81
C GLU A 80 5.21 -17.30 16.34
N THR A 81 6.27 -16.59 15.94
CA THR A 81 6.82 -16.67 14.57
C THR A 81 7.73 -17.88 14.45
N GLU A 82 7.33 -18.85 13.63
CA GLU A 82 8.17 -19.97 13.27
C GLU A 82 9.17 -19.55 12.19
N PHE A 83 10.44 -19.89 12.36
CA PHE A 83 11.50 -19.63 11.39
C PHE A 83 12.03 -20.93 10.79
N VAL A 84 12.38 -20.88 9.50
CA VAL A 84 13.00 -21.96 8.73
C VAL A 84 14.39 -21.52 8.32
N GLN A 85 15.39 -22.35 8.59
CA GLN A 85 16.74 -22.13 8.08
C GLN A 85 16.74 -22.31 6.56
N ILE A 86 17.17 -21.28 5.84
CA ILE A 86 17.25 -21.30 4.37
C ILE A 86 18.69 -21.42 3.87
N LEU A 87 19.67 -20.97 4.67
CA LEU A 87 21.09 -21.14 4.39
C LEU A 87 21.77 -21.60 5.68
N PRO A 88 22.61 -22.65 5.61
CA PRO A 88 23.37 -23.11 6.77
C PRO A 88 24.50 -22.11 7.08
N PRO A 89 25.17 -22.21 8.24
CA PRO A 89 26.21 -21.26 8.60
C PRO A 89 27.44 -21.36 7.67
N GLU A 90 27.77 -22.55 7.17
CA GLU A 90 28.97 -22.78 6.36
C GLU A 90 28.97 -21.94 5.07
N GLY A 91 29.99 -21.08 4.94
CA GLY A 91 30.15 -20.20 3.79
C GLY A 91 29.28 -18.93 3.80
N HIS A 92 28.46 -18.73 4.84
CA HIS A 92 27.57 -17.58 4.99
C HIS A 92 27.89 -16.75 6.23
N VAL A 93 28.10 -17.40 7.37
CA VAL A 93 28.43 -16.74 8.63
C VAL A 93 29.53 -17.45 9.39
N GLU A 94 30.30 -16.69 10.14
CA GLU A 94 31.28 -17.19 11.11
C GLU A 94 31.29 -16.30 12.35
N THR A 95 31.75 -16.84 13.48
CA THR A 95 32.01 -16.04 14.68
C THR A 95 33.50 -15.67 14.74
N THR A 96 33.81 -14.42 15.04
CA THR A 96 35.17 -13.95 15.29
C THR A 96 35.25 -13.18 16.60
N THR A 97 36.42 -13.15 17.24
CA THR A 97 36.62 -12.44 18.51
C THR A 97 37.57 -11.27 18.32
N VAL A 98 37.13 -10.07 18.72
CA VAL A 98 37.94 -8.85 18.73
C VAL A 98 37.90 -8.27 20.14
N ASP A 99 39.07 -8.09 20.77
CA ASP A 99 39.22 -7.59 22.14
C ASP A 99 38.36 -8.34 23.18
N GLY A 100 38.23 -9.66 23.01
CA GLY A 100 37.44 -10.52 23.91
C GLY A 100 35.91 -10.43 23.70
N VAL A 101 35.45 -9.69 22.70
CA VAL A 101 34.04 -9.63 22.30
C VAL A 101 33.82 -10.48 21.06
N GLU A 102 32.84 -11.37 21.12
CA GLU A 102 32.42 -12.18 19.97
C GLU A 102 31.53 -11.37 19.02
N TYR A 103 31.84 -11.45 17.73
CA TYR A 103 31.14 -10.84 16.61
C TYR A 103 30.65 -11.93 15.65
N LEU A 104 29.44 -11.75 15.13
CA LEU A 104 28.97 -12.45 13.94
C LEU A 104 29.56 -11.75 12.71
N ARG A 105 30.21 -12.48 11.81
CA ARG A 105 30.71 -11.97 10.54
C ARG A 105 30.00 -12.69 9.39
N LEU A 106 29.48 -11.93 8.44
CA LEU A 106 29.04 -12.49 7.17
C LEU A 106 30.28 -12.78 6.32
N VAL A 107 30.51 -14.06 5.98
CA VAL A 107 31.70 -14.53 5.26
C VAL A 107 31.69 -14.00 3.83
N ASP A 108 30.54 -14.11 3.17
CA ASP A 108 30.24 -13.52 1.87
C ASP A 108 28.93 -12.72 1.98
N PRO A 109 29.00 -11.43 2.39
CA PRO A 109 27.82 -10.60 2.54
C PRO A 109 27.02 -10.45 1.24
N SER A 110 27.71 -10.43 0.09
CA SER A 110 27.08 -10.31 -1.23
C SER A 110 26.15 -11.48 -1.51
N LYS A 111 26.69 -12.70 -1.46
CA LYS A 111 25.92 -13.92 -1.66
C LYS A 111 24.81 -14.06 -0.63
N THR A 112 25.14 -13.88 0.66
CA THR A 112 24.23 -14.17 1.77
C THR A 112 23.02 -13.23 1.79
N LEU A 113 23.23 -11.92 1.60
CA LEU A 113 22.15 -10.95 1.61
C LEU A 113 21.32 -10.99 0.31
N ALA A 114 21.96 -11.28 -0.84
CA ALA A 114 21.26 -11.46 -2.10
C ALA A 114 20.34 -12.68 -2.08
N GLU A 115 20.84 -13.86 -1.67
CA GLU A 115 20.03 -15.09 -1.58
C GLU A 115 18.88 -14.95 -0.57
N LEU A 116 19.13 -14.31 0.58
CA LEU A 116 18.09 -14.00 1.57
C LEU A 116 16.98 -13.12 0.95
N SER A 117 17.37 -12.03 0.30
CA SER A 117 16.44 -11.06 -0.28
C SER A 117 15.65 -11.68 -1.46
N GLU A 118 16.33 -12.42 -2.34
CA GLU A 118 15.69 -13.13 -3.46
C GLU A 118 14.63 -14.12 -2.95
N LYS A 119 15.00 -14.94 -1.97
CA LYS A 119 14.10 -15.92 -1.38
C LYS A 119 12.92 -15.26 -0.67
N ALA A 120 13.16 -14.19 0.09
CA ALA A 120 12.11 -13.45 0.79
C ALA A 120 11.08 -12.85 -0.19
N PHE A 121 11.53 -12.16 -1.25
CA PHE A 121 10.63 -11.60 -2.26
C PHE A 121 9.93 -12.65 -3.10
N GLY A 122 10.61 -13.77 -3.40
CA GLY A 122 10.01 -14.92 -4.06
C GLY A 122 8.91 -15.58 -3.23
N ASP A 123 9.11 -15.74 -1.92
CA ASP A 123 8.13 -16.35 -1.03
C ASP A 123 6.91 -15.43 -0.83
N ILE A 124 7.10 -14.14 -0.51
CA ILE A 124 5.96 -13.23 -0.29
C ILE A 124 5.20 -12.88 -1.56
N ALA A 125 5.76 -13.08 -2.75
CA ALA A 125 5.01 -12.91 -4.00
C ALA A 125 3.95 -14.01 -4.22
N HIS A 126 4.12 -15.17 -3.58
CA HIS A 126 3.36 -16.40 -3.86
C HIS A 126 2.62 -16.95 -2.63
N LEU A 127 3.17 -16.74 -1.44
CA LEU A 127 2.66 -17.28 -0.18
C LEU A 127 2.16 -16.15 0.73
N LEU A 128 1.26 -16.53 1.63
CA LEU A 128 0.67 -15.64 2.63
C LEU A 128 0.89 -16.21 4.03
N ARG A 129 0.75 -15.36 5.05
CA ARG A 129 0.79 -15.81 6.45
C ARG A 129 -0.41 -16.71 6.76
N PRO A 130 -0.24 -17.81 7.53
CA PRO A 130 -1.35 -18.65 8.00
C PRO A 130 -2.48 -17.84 8.67
N LYS A 131 -2.14 -16.83 9.47
CA LYS A 131 -3.12 -15.98 10.16
C LYS A 131 -4.02 -15.20 9.19
N HIS A 132 -3.49 -14.72 8.06
CA HIS A 132 -4.26 -14.03 7.04
C HIS A 132 -5.24 -14.98 6.33
N LEU A 133 -4.75 -16.15 5.90
CA LEU A 133 -5.57 -17.20 5.26
C LEU A 133 -6.69 -17.69 6.19
N ASN A 134 -6.38 -17.89 7.47
CA ASN A 134 -7.38 -18.26 8.46
C ASN A 134 -8.46 -17.18 8.61
N GLN A 135 -8.11 -15.90 8.56
CA GLN A 135 -9.10 -14.82 8.61
C GLN A 135 -9.99 -14.77 7.36
N LEU A 136 -9.51 -15.17 6.19
CA LEU A 136 -10.37 -15.39 5.01
C LEU A 136 -11.30 -16.59 5.21
N ARG A 137 -10.79 -17.73 5.72
CA ARG A 137 -11.59 -18.92 6.03
C ARG A 137 -12.76 -18.60 6.97
N LEU A 138 -12.49 -17.81 8.01
CA LEU A 138 -13.51 -17.40 8.99
C LEU A 138 -14.65 -16.58 8.39
N ILE A 139 -14.44 -15.88 7.27
CA ILE A 139 -15.52 -15.16 6.57
C ILE A 139 -16.55 -16.15 6.02
N LEU A 140 -16.09 -17.29 5.51
CA LEU A 140 -16.96 -18.31 4.93
C LEU A 140 -17.84 -18.97 6.01
N ASP A 141 -17.29 -19.13 7.22
CA ASP A 141 -17.99 -19.72 8.38
C ASP A 141 -18.91 -18.76 9.12
N ASP A 142 -18.74 -17.44 8.96
CA ASP A 142 -19.57 -16.46 9.64
C ASP A 142 -20.99 -16.42 9.04
N PRO A 143 -22.04 -16.72 9.82
CA PRO A 143 -23.43 -16.64 9.34
C PRO A 143 -23.86 -15.19 9.03
N ASP A 144 -23.21 -14.19 9.62
CA ASP A 144 -23.51 -12.77 9.39
C ASP A 144 -22.75 -12.18 8.18
N ALA A 145 -21.81 -12.92 7.59
CA ALA A 145 -21.11 -12.47 6.39
C ALA A 145 -22.08 -12.41 5.20
N SER A 146 -21.99 -11.34 4.41
CA SER A 146 -22.83 -11.25 3.20
C SER A 146 -22.44 -12.33 2.19
N LYS A 147 -23.34 -12.65 1.25
CA LYS A 147 -23.01 -13.55 0.13
C LYS A 147 -21.80 -13.04 -0.66
N ASN A 148 -21.68 -11.72 -0.82
CA ASN A 148 -20.55 -11.09 -1.50
C ASN A 148 -19.25 -11.16 -0.69
N ASP A 149 -19.31 -11.04 0.64
CA ASP A 149 -18.15 -11.25 1.52
C ASP A 149 -17.59 -12.67 1.32
N LYS A 150 -18.47 -13.67 1.34
CA LYS A 150 -18.08 -15.08 1.15
C LYS A 150 -17.54 -15.34 -0.24
N PHE A 151 -18.18 -14.80 -1.28
CA PHE A 151 -17.71 -14.91 -2.66
C PHE A 151 -16.31 -14.32 -2.85
N VAL A 152 -16.08 -13.10 -2.37
CA VAL A 152 -14.76 -12.45 -2.46
C VAL A 152 -13.71 -13.21 -1.65
N ALA A 153 -14.03 -13.64 -0.43
CA ALA A 153 -13.10 -14.41 0.40
C ALA A 153 -12.70 -15.75 -0.26
N LEU A 154 -13.66 -16.44 -0.87
CA LEU A 154 -13.40 -17.69 -1.59
C LEU A 154 -12.51 -17.48 -2.82
N GLU A 155 -12.76 -16.44 -3.62
CA GLU A 155 -11.92 -16.11 -4.78
C GLU A 155 -10.49 -15.71 -4.37
N LEU A 156 -10.33 -15.01 -3.24
CA LEU A 156 -9.02 -14.71 -2.67
C LEU A 156 -8.28 -15.97 -2.19
N LEU A 157 -8.97 -16.92 -1.55
CA LEU A 157 -8.39 -18.21 -1.13
C LEU A 157 -7.98 -19.07 -2.32
N ARG A 158 -8.85 -19.22 -3.33
CA ARG A 158 -8.52 -19.95 -4.57
C ARG A 158 -7.35 -19.32 -5.32
N ASN A 159 -7.28 -18.00 -5.31
CA ASN A 159 -6.14 -17.28 -5.88
C ASN A 159 -4.85 -17.54 -5.11
N ALA A 160 -4.89 -17.55 -3.78
CA ALA A 160 -3.73 -17.88 -2.94
C ALA A 160 -3.28 -19.33 -3.17
N ASP A 161 -4.20 -20.27 -3.37
CA ASP A 161 -3.89 -21.65 -3.72
C ASP A 161 -3.16 -21.76 -5.07
N ILE A 162 -3.66 -21.10 -6.12
CA ILE A 162 -2.96 -21.03 -7.41
C ILE A 162 -1.57 -20.40 -7.27
N ALA A 163 -1.47 -19.31 -6.50
CA ALA A 163 -0.21 -18.61 -6.29
C ALA A 163 0.82 -19.45 -5.52
N SER A 164 0.37 -20.32 -4.60
CA SER A 164 1.23 -21.23 -3.85
C SER A 164 2.00 -22.21 -4.73
N GLY A 165 1.53 -22.43 -5.97
CA GLY A 165 2.26 -23.16 -7.02
C GLY A 165 3.52 -22.46 -7.55
N ARG A 166 3.81 -21.22 -7.11
CA ARG A 166 5.04 -20.45 -7.40
C ARG A 166 5.28 -20.09 -8.88
N ILE A 167 4.26 -20.20 -9.73
CA ILE A 167 4.33 -19.79 -11.13
C ILE A 167 3.72 -18.41 -11.36
N LEU A 168 2.47 -18.21 -10.91
CA LEU A 168 1.76 -16.93 -11.00
C LEU A 168 1.79 -16.24 -9.63
N PRO A 169 2.25 -14.98 -9.51
CA PRO A 169 2.20 -14.28 -8.23
C PRO A 169 0.74 -13.99 -7.82
N GLY A 170 0.46 -13.91 -6.51
CA GLY A 170 -0.91 -13.73 -6.01
C GLY A 170 -1.60 -12.45 -6.49
N CYS A 171 -0.84 -11.42 -6.91
CA CYS A 171 -1.35 -10.15 -7.42
C CYS A 171 -0.52 -9.71 -8.62
N GLN A 172 -1.14 -9.04 -9.61
CA GLN A 172 -0.45 -8.44 -10.75
C GLN A 172 0.48 -7.29 -10.33
N ASP A 173 0.09 -6.56 -9.28
CA ASP A 173 0.96 -5.58 -8.65
C ASP A 173 1.86 -6.29 -7.64
N THR A 174 3.04 -6.72 -8.12
CA THR A 174 4.05 -7.37 -7.29
C THR A 174 4.69 -6.41 -6.27
N GLY A 175 4.40 -5.11 -6.38
CA GLY A 175 4.67 -4.11 -5.36
C GLY A 175 6.08 -3.53 -5.39
N THR A 176 6.31 -2.58 -4.51
CA THR A 176 7.64 -2.02 -4.24
C THR A 176 8.36 -2.92 -3.26
N ALA A 177 9.62 -3.26 -3.56
CA ALA A 177 10.49 -3.96 -2.65
C ALA A 177 10.90 -3.04 -1.49
N ILE A 178 10.49 -3.36 -0.26
CA ILE A 178 10.84 -2.59 0.93
C ILE A 178 11.50 -3.53 1.94
N ILE A 179 12.64 -3.12 2.48
CA ILE A 179 13.45 -3.87 3.43
C ILE A 179 13.71 -2.98 4.64
N SER A 180 13.19 -3.36 5.80
CA SER A 180 13.50 -2.72 7.07
C SER A 180 14.38 -3.65 7.90
N ALA A 181 15.63 -3.28 8.11
CA ALA A 181 16.63 -4.11 8.76
C ALA A 181 17.19 -3.48 10.04
N LYS A 182 17.62 -4.34 10.96
CA LYS A 182 18.27 -4.02 12.23
C LYS A 182 19.57 -4.81 12.31
N ARG A 183 20.69 -4.13 12.13
CA ARG A 183 22.02 -4.74 12.23
C ARG A 183 22.53 -4.60 13.65
N GLY A 184 22.66 -5.72 14.36
CA GLY A 184 23.29 -5.74 15.67
C GLY A 184 24.71 -5.15 15.62
N HIS A 185 25.09 -4.40 16.64
CA HIS A 185 26.42 -3.77 16.74
C HIS A 185 27.58 -4.78 16.71
N ARG A 186 27.30 -6.08 16.95
CA ARG A 186 28.28 -7.16 16.85
C ARG A 186 28.16 -7.95 15.54
N VAL A 187 27.45 -7.43 14.53
CA VAL A 187 27.38 -8.00 13.19
C VAL A 187 28.30 -7.23 12.24
N LEU A 188 29.23 -7.94 11.62
CA LEU A 188 30.21 -7.44 10.68
C LEU A 188 29.82 -7.81 9.24
N THR A 189 29.68 -6.78 8.40
CA THR A 189 29.55 -6.87 6.93
C THR A 189 30.66 -6.02 6.30
N ASP A 190 30.73 -5.98 4.97
CA ASP A 190 31.68 -5.11 4.24
C ASP A 190 31.15 -3.69 3.99
N GLY A 191 29.90 -3.41 4.38
CA GLY A 191 29.26 -2.09 4.29
C GLY A 191 28.41 -1.84 3.05
N ASN A 192 28.35 -2.78 2.09
CA ASN A 192 27.53 -2.65 0.87
C ASN A 192 26.19 -3.40 0.98
N ASP A 193 25.66 -3.51 2.20
CA ASP A 193 24.47 -4.30 2.52
C ASP A 193 23.25 -3.96 1.62
N ASP A 194 23.03 -2.68 1.32
CA ASP A 194 21.93 -2.19 0.49
C ASP A 194 22.07 -2.58 -0.99
N GLU A 195 23.30 -2.60 -1.52
CA GLU A 195 23.58 -3.11 -2.86
C GLU A 195 23.23 -4.60 -2.97
N TYR A 196 23.65 -5.41 -2.00
CA TYR A 196 23.44 -6.86 -2.02
C TYR A 196 21.98 -7.26 -1.78
N LEU A 197 21.29 -6.56 -0.88
CA LEU A 197 19.86 -6.71 -0.70
C LEU A 197 19.08 -6.29 -1.96
N SER A 198 19.53 -5.24 -2.67
CA SER A 198 18.96 -4.83 -3.96
C SER A 198 19.22 -5.86 -5.06
N LEU A 199 20.40 -6.50 -5.08
CA LEU A 199 20.72 -7.58 -6.00
C LEU A 199 19.75 -8.75 -5.84
N GLY A 200 19.49 -9.20 -4.61
CA GLY A 200 18.52 -10.26 -4.37
C GLY A 200 17.10 -9.89 -4.78
N ALA A 201 16.67 -8.65 -4.51
CA ALA A 201 15.39 -8.16 -4.99
C ALA A 201 15.34 -8.14 -6.53
N PHE A 202 16.39 -7.68 -7.19
CA PHE A 202 16.50 -7.71 -8.65
C PHE A 202 16.38 -9.13 -9.20
N GLU A 203 17.13 -10.09 -8.64
CA GLU A 203 17.11 -11.48 -9.10
C GLU A 203 15.72 -12.11 -8.92
N ALA A 204 15.02 -11.87 -7.81
CA ALA A 204 13.63 -12.32 -7.65
C ALA A 204 12.72 -11.76 -8.76
N TYR A 205 12.79 -10.46 -9.03
CA TYR A 205 11.94 -9.84 -10.04
C TYR A 205 12.33 -10.20 -11.47
N LYS A 206 13.61 -10.52 -11.73
CA LYS A 206 14.12 -10.96 -13.02
C LYS A 206 13.77 -12.42 -13.30
N ASN A 207 14.02 -13.31 -12.34
CA ASN A 207 13.95 -14.77 -12.51
C ASN A 207 12.52 -15.32 -12.36
N LEU A 208 11.66 -14.64 -11.61
CA LEU A 208 10.25 -15.03 -11.42
C LEU A 208 9.32 -14.22 -12.32
N ASN A 209 8.07 -14.67 -12.45
CA ASN A 209 7.03 -14.03 -13.28
C ASN A 209 6.39 -12.80 -12.60
N LEU A 210 7.23 -11.91 -12.04
CA LEU A 210 6.81 -10.70 -11.34
C LEU A 210 6.68 -9.50 -12.31
N ARG A 211 6.32 -8.33 -11.78
CA ARG A 211 6.12 -7.09 -12.57
C ARG A 211 7.12 -6.00 -12.21
N TYR A 212 7.64 -5.31 -13.21
CA TYR A 212 8.43 -4.09 -13.03
C TYR A 212 7.51 -2.86 -12.92
N SER A 213 7.41 -2.31 -11.72
CA SER A 213 6.44 -1.26 -11.37
C SER A 213 7.08 0.07 -10.96
N GLN A 214 8.40 0.15 -10.90
CA GLN A 214 9.10 1.39 -10.55
C GLN A 214 9.31 2.24 -11.80
N VAL A 215 8.95 3.51 -11.67
CA VAL A 215 9.01 4.51 -12.72
C VAL A 215 10.01 5.57 -12.29
N ALA A 216 11.08 5.76 -13.06
CA ALA A 216 12.15 6.70 -12.78
C ALA A 216 11.88 8.04 -13.45
N PRO A 217 11.88 9.16 -12.70
CA PRO A 217 11.78 10.48 -13.30
C PRO A 217 13.05 10.77 -14.12
N GLN A 218 12.87 11.15 -15.38
CA GLN A 218 13.93 11.66 -16.25
C GLN A 218 14.04 13.18 -16.12
N ASP A 219 12.89 13.83 -15.98
CA ASP A 219 12.76 15.20 -15.52
C ASP A 219 11.49 15.32 -14.65
N MET A 220 10.87 16.51 -14.58
CA MET A 220 9.66 16.73 -13.77
C MET A 220 8.43 15.96 -14.30
N PHE A 221 8.36 15.71 -15.61
CA PHE A 221 7.18 15.15 -16.28
C PHE A 221 7.52 13.88 -17.07
N ALA A 222 8.71 13.81 -17.66
CA ALA A 222 9.15 12.65 -18.40
C ALA A 222 9.59 11.53 -17.45
N GLU A 223 9.14 10.32 -17.75
CA GLU A 223 9.31 9.15 -16.91
C GLU A 223 9.73 7.93 -17.73
N LYS A 224 10.41 6.98 -17.09
CA LYS A 224 10.79 5.72 -17.72
C LYS A 224 10.70 4.56 -16.71
N ASN A 225 10.06 3.46 -17.10
CA ASN A 225 10.09 2.24 -16.30
C ASN A 225 11.55 1.75 -16.16
N THR A 226 11.97 1.37 -14.96
CA THR A 226 13.35 0.91 -14.73
C THR A 226 13.64 -0.45 -15.35
N GLY A 227 12.61 -1.21 -15.72
CA GLY A 227 12.73 -2.54 -16.31
C GLY A 227 13.18 -3.62 -15.34
N THR A 228 13.24 -3.30 -14.04
CA THR A 228 13.83 -4.17 -13.01
C THR A 228 13.07 -4.18 -11.69
N ASN A 229 12.08 -3.30 -11.52
CA ASN A 229 11.43 -2.99 -10.24
C ASN A 229 12.35 -2.41 -9.15
N LEU A 230 13.58 -2.03 -9.50
CA LEU A 230 14.44 -1.23 -8.64
C LEU A 230 14.20 0.28 -8.87
N PRO A 231 14.57 1.17 -7.94
CA PRO A 231 15.22 0.89 -6.65
C PRO A 231 14.28 0.23 -5.62
N ALA A 232 14.87 -0.56 -4.72
CA ALA A 232 14.20 -0.98 -3.49
C ALA A 232 14.30 0.13 -2.43
N GLN A 233 13.35 0.20 -1.51
CA GLN A 233 13.48 1.02 -0.30
C GLN A 233 14.19 0.20 0.78
N ILE A 234 15.39 0.62 1.21
CA ILE A 234 16.19 -0.10 2.18
C ILE A 234 16.52 0.79 3.38
N ASP A 235 16.00 0.42 4.54
CA ASP A 235 16.25 1.09 5.81
C ASP A 235 17.04 0.16 6.73
N ILE A 236 18.35 0.34 6.86
CA ILE A 236 19.19 -0.40 7.81
C ILE A 236 19.47 0.48 9.02
N ALA A 237 18.99 0.09 10.20
CA ALA A 237 19.31 0.78 11.45
C ALA A 237 20.28 -0.04 12.32
N ALA A 238 21.21 0.65 12.97
CA ALA A 238 22.02 0.03 14.01
C ALA A 238 21.17 -0.39 15.21
N ALA A 239 21.47 -1.55 15.78
CA ALA A 239 20.78 -2.12 16.93
C ALA A 239 21.78 -2.78 17.90
N LYS A 240 21.32 -3.18 19.10
CA LYS A 240 22.11 -3.98 20.04
C LYS A 240 21.98 -5.47 19.70
N GLY A 241 22.99 -6.25 20.05
CA GLY A 241 23.07 -7.70 19.83
C GLY A 241 24.02 -8.12 18.69
N ASP A 242 23.99 -9.40 18.39
CA ASP A 242 24.83 -10.18 17.45
C ASP A 242 24.00 -10.85 16.33
N GLU A 243 22.77 -10.38 16.12
CA GLU A 243 21.92 -10.83 15.02
C GLU A 243 21.65 -9.70 14.02
N TYR A 244 21.39 -10.08 12.77
CA TYR A 244 20.88 -9.18 11.74
C TYR A 244 19.43 -9.53 11.47
N LYS A 245 18.48 -8.66 11.84
CA LYS A 245 17.04 -8.91 11.70
C LYS A 245 16.42 -8.09 10.59
N PHE A 246 15.45 -8.65 9.89
CA PHE A 246 14.82 -8.02 8.74
C PHE A 246 13.29 -8.17 8.77
N LEU A 247 12.62 -7.19 8.19
CA LEU A 247 11.26 -7.30 7.68
C LEU A 247 11.30 -6.95 6.19
N PHE A 248 11.02 -7.94 5.35
CA PHE A 248 10.81 -7.75 3.91
C PHE A 248 9.33 -7.52 3.63
N MET A 249 9.02 -6.59 2.74
CA MET A 249 7.64 -6.28 2.34
C MET A 249 7.57 -6.04 0.83
N ALA A 250 6.57 -6.63 0.17
CA ALA A 250 6.23 -6.36 -1.21
C ALA A 250 4.97 -5.48 -1.26
N LYS A 251 5.13 -4.17 -1.04
CA LYS A 251 3.98 -3.28 -0.83
C LYS A 251 3.37 -2.82 -2.16
N GLY A 252 2.13 -3.24 -2.42
CA GLY A 252 1.37 -2.80 -3.60
C GLY A 252 1.09 -1.30 -3.57
N GLY A 253 1.14 -0.66 -4.74
CA GLY A 253 0.90 0.79 -4.87
C GLY A 253 -0.50 1.18 -4.41
N GLY A 254 -1.50 0.33 -4.64
CA GLY A 254 -2.88 0.56 -4.21
C GLY A 254 -3.03 0.74 -2.70
N SER A 255 -2.37 -0.09 -1.88
CA SER A 255 -2.39 0.02 -0.42
C SER A 255 -1.39 1.06 0.10
N ALA A 256 -0.27 1.27 -0.59
CA ALA A 256 0.64 2.37 -0.29
C ALA A 256 -0.07 3.74 -0.39
N ASN A 257 -0.87 3.95 -1.43
CA ASN A 257 -1.65 5.17 -1.66
C ASN A 257 -2.80 5.36 -0.64
N LYS A 258 -3.11 4.33 0.16
CA LYS A 258 -4.06 4.40 1.27
C LYS A 258 -3.35 4.51 2.62
N THR A 259 -2.20 5.16 2.62
CA THR A 259 -1.51 5.62 3.83
C THR A 259 -1.68 7.13 3.93
N PHE A 260 -2.38 7.59 4.97
CA PHE A 260 -2.76 8.99 5.14
C PHE A 260 -2.16 9.58 6.40
N LEU A 261 -1.84 10.87 6.34
CA LEU A 261 -1.40 11.67 7.47
C LEU A 261 -2.43 12.78 7.73
N TYR A 262 -2.85 12.90 8.99
CA TYR A 262 -3.74 13.97 9.45
C TYR A 262 -3.05 14.73 10.57
N GLN A 263 -2.92 16.04 10.41
CA GLN A 263 -2.40 16.92 11.46
C GLN A 263 -3.56 17.35 12.36
N GLN A 264 -3.62 16.75 13.54
CA GLN A 264 -4.69 16.97 14.51
C GLN A 264 -4.15 17.69 15.76
N THR A 265 -5.05 17.96 16.70
CA THR A 265 -4.71 18.66 17.95
C THR A 265 -5.14 17.85 19.18
N LYS A 266 -4.84 18.35 20.38
CA LYS A 266 -5.32 17.74 21.63
C LYS A 266 -6.86 17.68 21.71
N ALA A 267 -7.59 18.52 20.97
CA ALA A 267 -9.05 18.49 20.93
C ALA A 267 -9.60 17.14 20.43
N LEU A 268 -8.86 16.46 19.54
CA LEU A 268 -9.23 15.13 19.04
C LEU A 268 -9.18 14.05 20.13
N LEU A 269 -8.33 14.21 21.16
CA LEU A 269 -8.03 13.15 22.13
C LEU A 269 -9.06 13.08 23.26
N ASN A 270 -10.30 12.79 22.87
CA ASN A 270 -11.42 12.35 23.71
C ASN A 270 -12.24 11.31 22.91
N PRO A 271 -12.99 10.42 23.57
CA PRO A 271 -13.65 9.29 22.88
C PRO A 271 -14.57 9.71 21.73
N GLY A 272 -15.47 10.67 21.96
CA GLY A 272 -16.45 11.08 20.95
C GLY A 272 -15.79 11.69 19.69
N SER A 273 -14.86 12.63 19.88
CA SER A 273 -14.19 13.25 18.73
C SER A 273 -13.29 12.28 17.98
N LEU A 274 -12.63 11.35 18.68
CA LEU A 274 -11.78 10.35 18.03
C LEU A 274 -12.61 9.37 17.22
N GLU A 275 -13.72 8.88 17.76
CA GLU A 275 -14.65 7.99 17.07
C GLU A 275 -15.25 8.63 15.82
N GLU A 276 -15.75 9.86 15.92
CA GLU A 276 -16.31 10.61 14.79
C GLU A 276 -15.26 10.80 13.69
N PHE A 277 -14.05 11.24 14.08
CA PHE A 277 -12.95 11.44 13.15
C PHE A 277 -12.55 10.13 12.46
N LEU A 278 -12.36 9.04 13.21
CA LEU A 278 -11.94 7.76 12.65
C LEU A 278 -13.03 7.17 11.75
N THR A 279 -14.30 7.24 12.16
CA THR A 279 -15.43 6.76 11.35
C THR A 279 -15.48 7.46 10.00
N ALA A 280 -15.41 8.80 9.99
CA ALA A 280 -15.39 9.57 8.75
C ALA A 280 -14.16 9.23 7.90
N THR A 281 -12.99 9.15 8.53
CA THR A 281 -11.72 8.98 7.82
C THR A 281 -11.54 7.57 7.24
N ILE A 282 -11.90 6.53 7.98
CA ILE A 282 -11.82 5.13 7.54
C ILE A 282 -12.70 4.91 6.31
N LYS A 283 -13.89 5.52 6.24
CA LYS A 283 -14.74 5.45 5.04
C LYS A 283 -14.02 5.97 3.78
N THR A 284 -13.17 6.99 3.91
CA THR A 284 -12.43 7.55 2.76
C THR A 284 -11.38 6.59 2.16
N ILE A 285 -10.99 5.55 2.90
CA ILE A 285 -10.15 4.48 2.35
C ILE A 285 -10.89 3.83 1.16
N GLY A 286 -12.19 3.59 1.33
CA GLY A 286 -13.06 2.95 0.35
C GLY A 286 -12.62 1.52 0.04
N THR A 287 -13.06 0.99 -1.11
CA THR A 287 -12.71 -0.36 -1.57
C THR A 287 -11.52 -0.36 -2.54
N SER A 288 -10.91 0.80 -2.72
CA SER A 288 -9.83 1.10 -3.66
C SER A 288 -8.48 0.44 -3.37
N ALA A 289 -8.34 -0.29 -2.26
CA ALA A 289 -7.13 -1.05 -1.95
C ALA A 289 -7.38 -2.55 -1.69
N CYS A 290 -8.49 -3.10 -2.18
CA CYS A 290 -8.80 -4.54 -2.06
C CYS A 290 -8.94 -4.99 -0.58
N PRO A 291 -10.04 -4.61 0.10
CA PRO A 291 -10.41 -5.22 1.39
C PRO A 291 -10.72 -6.73 1.22
N PRO A 292 -10.70 -7.52 2.31
CA PRO A 292 -10.64 -7.07 3.71
C PRO A 292 -9.27 -6.56 4.15
N TYR A 293 -9.25 -5.49 4.95
CA TYR A 293 -8.01 -4.82 5.37
C TYR A 293 -7.44 -5.31 6.69
N HIS A 294 -6.11 -5.33 6.79
CA HIS A 294 -5.43 -5.16 8.07
C HIS A 294 -5.26 -3.66 8.31
N LEU A 295 -6.17 -3.05 9.07
CA LEU A 295 -6.17 -1.60 9.32
C LEU A 295 -5.16 -1.25 10.40
N ALA A 296 -4.37 -0.21 10.19
CA ALA A 296 -3.43 0.33 11.16
C ALA A 296 -3.68 1.80 11.40
N ILE A 297 -3.77 2.19 12.67
CA ILE A 297 -3.99 3.56 13.12
C ILE A 297 -2.91 3.91 14.13
N VAL A 298 -2.26 5.05 13.94
CA VAL A 298 -1.25 5.57 14.86
C VAL A 298 -1.68 6.95 15.33
N VAL A 299 -1.82 7.12 16.64
CA VAL A 299 -2.22 8.40 17.25
C VAL A 299 -1.03 8.98 18.02
N GLY A 300 -0.56 10.13 17.59
CA GLY A 300 0.68 10.76 18.07
C GLY A 300 1.89 10.40 17.22
N GLY A 301 3.05 10.80 17.72
CA GLY A 301 4.34 10.68 17.04
C GLY A 301 5.23 11.88 17.31
N LEU A 302 6.53 11.65 17.29
CA LEU A 302 7.54 12.71 17.44
C LEU A 302 7.68 13.55 16.17
N SER A 303 7.29 12.99 15.03
CA SER A 303 7.25 13.65 13.72
C SER A 303 6.28 12.93 12.79
N ALA A 304 5.98 13.55 11.64
CA ALA A 304 5.07 12.99 10.65
C ALA A 304 5.59 11.68 10.05
N GLU A 305 6.87 11.65 9.68
CA GLU A 305 7.56 10.51 9.09
C GLU A 305 7.66 9.33 10.07
N LEU A 306 7.87 9.60 11.37
CA LEU A 306 7.83 8.55 12.38
C LEU A 306 6.41 7.96 12.50
N THR A 307 5.37 8.80 12.57
CA THR A 307 3.98 8.34 12.59
C THR A 307 3.68 7.44 11.39
N LEU A 308 4.03 7.86 10.18
CA LEU A 308 3.77 7.09 8.96
C LEU A 308 4.61 5.80 8.88
N LYS A 309 5.86 5.82 9.32
CA LYS A 309 6.67 4.59 9.45
C LYS A 309 6.03 3.63 10.45
N THR A 310 5.53 4.13 11.58
CA THR A 310 4.83 3.30 12.57
C THR A 310 3.53 2.73 11.99
N VAL A 311 2.75 3.49 11.22
CA VAL A 311 1.55 2.98 10.53
C VAL A 311 1.92 1.83 9.59
N LYS A 312 2.98 2.00 8.79
CA LYS A 312 3.45 0.98 7.85
C LYS A 312 3.73 -0.33 8.59
N LEU A 313 4.55 -0.27 9.64
CA LEU A 313 4.97 -1.44 10.42
C LEU A 313 3.81 -2.04 11.25
N ALA A 314 2.91 -1.21 11.79
CA ALA A 314 1.71 -1.70 12.46
C ALA A 314 0.79 -2.48 11.49
N SER A 315 0.69 -2.06 10.23
CA SER A 315 -0.12 -2.75 9.22
C SER A 315 0.42 -4.14 8.86
N THR A 316 1.71 -4.40 9.10
CA THR A 316 2.36 -5.70 8.86
C THR A 316 2.45 -6.56 10.12
N LYS A 317 1.77 -6.16 11.20
CA LYS A 317 1.76 -6.86 12.50
C LYS A 317 3.11 -6.87 13.21
N PHE A 318 4.02 -5.99 12.80
CA PHE A 318 5.38 -5.91 13.36
C PHE A 318 5.39 -5.47 14.83
N TYR A 319 4.35 -4.77 15.28
CA TYR A 319 4.23 -4.23 16.64
C TYR A 319 3.21 -4.98 17.50
N ASP A 320 2.87 -6.22 17.16
CA ASP A 320 1.88 -7.00 17.90
C ASP A 320 2.31 -7.32 19.33
N ASP A 321 3.61 -7.29 19.61
CA ASP A 321 4.24 -7.57 20.91
C ASP A 321 4.46 -6.32 21.78
N LEU A 322 4.07 -5.12 21.33
CA LEU A 322 4.19 -3.92 22.14
C LEU A 322 3.39 -4.03 23.46
N PRO A 323 3.82 -3.35 24.54
CA PRO A 323 3.01 -3.20 25.74
C PRO A 323 1.61 -2.67 25.41
N THR A 324 0.62 -3.00 26.23
CA THR A 324 -0.78 -2.57 26.02
C THR A 324 -1.19 -1.38 26.90
N TYR A 325 -0.23 -0.74 27.56
CA TYR A 325 -0.43 0.42 28.42
C TYR A 325 0.72 1.41 28.29
N GLY A 326 0.45 2.70 28.49
CA GLY A 326 1.47 3.75 28.47
C GLY A 326 2.41 3.74 29.68
N SER A 327 3.35 4.67 29.71
CA SER A 327 4.28 4.94 30.81
C SER A 327 4.51 6.44 30.97
N ASP A 328 5.06 6.86 32.10
CA ASP A 328 5.43 8.26 32.36
C ASP A 328 6.61 8.73 31.49
N GLY A 329 7.47 7.82 31.03
CA GLY A 329 8.56 8.11 30.08
C GLY A 329 8.10 8.15 28.62
N GLY A 330 6.82 7.87 28.35
CA GLY A 330 6.19 8.11 27.06
C GLY A 330 6.43 7.01 26.02
N ARG A 331 6.49 5.74 26.45
CA ARG A 331 6.60 4.62 25.51
C ARG A 331 5.40 4.51 24.56
N ALA A 332 5.62 3.89 23.41
CA ALA A 332 4.59 3.40 22.52
C ALA A 332 3.83 2.23 23.15
N PHE A 333 2.53 2.16 22.91
CA PHE A 333 1.72 1.01 23.31
C PHE A 333 0.64 0.68 22.29
N ARG A 334 0.24 -0.60 22.27
CA ARG A 334 -0.86 -1.12 21.46
C ARG A 334 -2.18 -1.00 22.23
N ASP A 335 -3.11 -0.23 21.71
CA ASP A 335 -4.40 0.03 22.35
C ASP A 335 -5.45 -1.01 21.91
N VAL A 336 -5.51 -2.12 22.63
CA VAL A 336 -6.38 -3.26 22.31
C VAL A 336 -7.88 -2.95 22.47
N GLU A 337 -8.23 -1.95 23.29
CA GLU A 337 -9.62 -1.53 23.48
C GLU A 337 -10.10 -0.78 22.23
N TRP A 338 -9.32 0.21 21.77
CA TRP A 338 -9.63 0.94 20.55
C TRP A 338 -9.55 0.06 19.29
N GLU A 339 -8.67 -0.95 19.25
CA GLU A 339 -8.69 -1.95 18.17
C GLU A 339 -10.04 -2.64 18.04
N LYS A 340 -10.61 -3.09 19.17
CA LYS A 340 -11.92 -3.75 19.19
C LYS A 340 -13.04 -2.81 18.77
N GLN A 341 -13.08 -1.61 19.34
CA GLN A 341 -14.09 -0.59 19.02
C GLN A 341 -14.05 -0.22 17.53
N ILE A 342 -12.87 0.02 16.97
CA ILE A 342 -12.72 0.39 15.56
C ILE A 342 -13.06 -0.78 14.63
N LEU A 343 -12.71 -2.01 15.01
CA LEU A 343 -13.12 -3.19 14.24
C LEU A 343 -14.64 -3.30 14.16
N GLU A 344 -15.33 -3.08 15.28
CA GLU A 344 -16.80 -3.05 15.32
C GLU A 344 -17.39 -1.94 14.43
N ILE A 345 -16.83 -0.73 14.51
CA ILE A 345 -17.20 0.37 13.61
C ILE A 345 -17.05 -0.05 12.15
N THR A 346 -15.90 -0.63 11.77
CA THR A 346 -15.64 -1.04 10.37
C THR A 346 -16.61 -2.12 9.89
N ARG A 347 -17.03 -3.03 10.78
CA ARG A 347 -17.99 -4.09 10.47
C ARG A 347 -19.42 -3.59 10.29
N ASN A 348 -19.75 -2.48 10.95
CA ASN A 348 -21.06 -1.83 10.85
C ASN A 348 -21.15 -0.80 9.71
N MET A 349 -20.07 -0.57 8.94
CA MET A 349 -20.10 0.40 7.83
C MET A 349 -20.89 -0.07 6.60
N GLY A 350 -21.17 -1.37 6.48
CA GLY A 350 -21.86 -1.95 5.32
C GLY A 350 -21.02 -2.08 4.05
N ILE A 351 -19.79 -1.55 4.00
CA ILE A 351 -18.92 -1.57 2.82
C ILE A 351 -18.44 -2.99 2.47
N GLY A 352 -18.22 -3.83 3.47
CA GLY A 352 -17.81 -5.24 3.33
C GLY A 352 -16.50 -5.48 2.59
N ALA A 353 -16.28 -6.74 2.24
CA ALA A 353 -15.20 -7.17 1.38
C ALA A 353 -15.53 -6.80 -0.08
N GLN A 354 -15.24 -5.53 -0.42
CA GLN A 354 -15.34 -4.92 -1.75
C GLN A 354 -16.76 -4.62 -2.23
N PHE A 355 -17.72 -5.52 -2.02
CA PHE A 355 -19.07 -5.42 -2.60
C PHE A 355 -20.18 -5.55 -1.55
N GLY A 356 -20.08 -4.80 -0.46
CA GLY A 356 -21.12 -4.71 0.55
C GLY A 356 -21.11 -5.88 1.53
N GLY A 357 -21.22 -5.59 2.83
CA GLY A 357 -21.19 -6.60 3.89
C GLY A 357 -20.46 -6.16 5.15
N LYS A 358 -20.04 -7.16 5.93
CA LYS A 358 -19.43 -7.03 7.26
C LYS A 358 -17.91 -6.89 7.18
N TYR A 359 -17.26 -7.53 6.20
CA TYR A 359 -15.81 -7.74 6.22
C TYR A 359 -14.99 -6.66 5.52
N PHE A 360 -15.18 -5.40 5.92
CA PHE A 360 -14.31 -4.30 5.45
C PHE A 360 -12.88 -4.44 5.97
N CYS A 361 -12.72 -4.91 7.21
CA CYS A 361 -11.43 -5.20 7.83
C CYS A 361 -11.38 -6.65 8.33
N HIS A 362 -10.23 -7.31 8.14
CA HIS A 362 -9.89 -8.53 8.86
C HIS A 362 -9.73 -8.24 10.36
N ASP A 363 -8.92 -7.24 10.67
CA ASP A 363 -8.60 -6.78 12.02
C ASP A 363 -8.00 -5.36 12.01
N VAL A 364 -7.73 -4.83 13.22
CA VAL A 364 -7.21 -3.48 13.43
C VAL A 364 -5.97 -3.53 14.33
N ARG A 365 -5.01 -2.63 14.10
CA ARG A 365 -3.93 -2.29 15.04
C ARG A 365 -3.97 -0.81 15.38
N VAL A 366 -3.95 -0.48 16.66
CA VAL A 366 -3.93 0.91 17.14
C VAL A 366 -2.69 1.12 17.98
N ILE A 367 -1.76 1.95 17.50
CA ILE A 367 -0.55 2.30 18.25
C ILE A 367 -0.66 3.73 18.75
N ARG A 368 -0.56 3.92 20.07
CA ARG A 368 -0.50 5.23 20.69
C ARG A 368 0.96 5.60 20.96
N LEU A 369 1.39 6.75 20.43
CA LEU A 369 2.75 7.29 20.58
C LEU A 369 2.78 8.55 21.46
N PRO A 370 3.89 8.91 22.11
CA PRO A 370 4.06 10.23 22.68
C PRO A 370 3.97 11.30 21.58
N ARG A 371 3.75 12.56 21.98
CA ARG A 371 3.62 13.69 21.04
C ARG A 371 4.17 14.96 21.68
N HIS A 372 4.68 15.86 20.86
CA HIS A 372 4.93 17.23 21.31
C HIS A 372 3.62 17.89 21.78
N GLY A 373 3.66 18.74 22.81
CA GLY A 373 2.46 19.33 23.41
C GLY A 373 1.54 20.04 22.40
N ALA A 374 2.13 20.70 21.40
CA ALA A 374 1.45 21.43 20.33
C ALA A 374 1.05 20.59 19.11
N SER A 375 1.38 19.29 19.08
CA SER A 375 1.19 18.44 17.88
C SER A 375 0.38 17.20 18.21
N CYS A 376 -0.39 16.69 17.26
CA CYS A 376 -1.00 15.37 17.32
C CYS A 376 -1.12 14.78 15.90
N PRO A 377 -0.02 14.32 15.30
CA PRO A 377 -0.11 13.62 14.02
C PRO A 377 -0.90 12.33 14.19
N VAL A 378 -1.78 12.04 13.26
CA VAL A 378 -2.54 10.79 13.19
C VAL A 378 -2.29 10.15 11.83
N GLY A 379 -1.83 8.91 11.85
CA GLY A 379 -1.58 8.14 10.65
C GLY A 379 -2.58 7.01 10.52
N ILE A 380 -3.08 6.77 9.31
CA ILE A 380 -3.98 5.66 9.00
C ILE A 380 -3.48 4.94 7.76
N GLY A 381 -3.43 3.61 7.78
CA GLY A 381 -2.96 2.82 6.66
C GLY A 381 -3.52 1.41 6.68
N VAL A 382 -3.33 0.68 5.58
CA VAL A 382 -3.84 -0.69 5.45
C VAL A 382 -2.80 -1.63 4.87
N SER A 383 -2.86 -2.90 5.25
CA SER A 383 -2.45 -4.01 4.39
C SER A 383 -3.66 -4.52 3.61
N CYS A 384 -3.47 -4.80 2.33
CA CYS A 384 -4.52 -5.24 1.40
C CYS A 384 -4.59 -6.77 1.34
N SER A 385 -5.48 -7.34 0.53
CA SER A 385 -5.53 -8.79 0.29
C SER A 385 -4.20 -9.40 -0.19
N ALA A 386 -3.32 -8.60 -0.81
CA ALA A 386 -1.94 -8.99 -1.05
C ALA A 386 -1.09 -8.67 0.20
N ASP A 387 -1.33 -9.38 1.29
CA ASP A 387 -0.67 -9.20 2.60
C ASP A 387 0.73 -9.83 2.63
N ARG A 388 1.69 -9.11 2.05
CA ARG A 388 3.00 -9.65 1.66
C ARG A 388 4.13 -9.07 2.49
N GLN A 389 4.44 -9.77 3.58
CA GLN A 389 5.62 -9.52 4.40
C GLN A 389 6.19 -10.82 4.96
N ILE A 390 7.49 -10.82 5.25
CA ILE A 390 8.18 -11.95 5.87
C ILE A 390 9.29 -11.41 6.78
N LEU A 391 9.34 -11.92 8.01
CA LEU A 391 10.44 -11.68 8.93
C LEU A 391 11.64 -12.55 8.55
N ALA A 392 12.85 -12.05 8.81
CA ALA A 392 14.06 -12.83 8.66
C ALA A 392 15.05 -12.52 9.77
N LYS A 393 15.99 -13.44 9.99
CA LYS A 393 17.17 -13.17 10.80
C LYS A 393 18.39 -13.92 10.27
N ILE A 394 19.56 -13.33 10.52
CA ILE A 394 20.87 -13.97 10.38
C ILE A 394 21.48 -13.99 11.77
N ASP A 395 21.83 -15.17 12.24
CA ASP A 395 22.54 -15.39 13.51
C ASP A 395 23.71 -16.35 13.29
N LYS A 396 24.37 -16.80 14.35
CA LYS A 396 25.53 -17.72 14.27
C LYS A 396 25.19 -19.09 13.68
N ASP A 397 23.91 -19.48 13.70
CA ASP A 397 23.44 -20.76 13.22
C ASP A 397 23.00 -20.67 11.75
N GLY A 398 23.05 -19.50 11.10
CA GLY A 398 22.82 -19.34 9.66
C GLY A 398 21.78 -18.26 9.33
N VAL A 399 21.05 -18.48 8.23
CA VAL A 399 20.06 -17.54 7.71
C VAL A 399 18.67 -18.14 7.78
N PHE A 400 17.71 -17.39 8.31
CA PHE A 400 16.37 -17.85 8.62
C PHE A 400 15.30 -16.93 8.04
N LEU A 401 14.21 -17.53 7.54
CA LEU A 401 13.00 -16.85 7.11
C LEU A 401 11.79 -17.32 7.92
N GLU A 402 10.85 -16.42 8.17
CA GLU A 402 9.53 -16.78 8.71
C GLU A 402 8.83 -17.82 7.81
N ARG A 403 8.25 -18.85 8.42
CA ARG A 403 7.48 -19.87 7.70
C ARG A 403 6.14 -19.26 7.25
N LEU A 404 5.96 -19.16 5.94
CA LEU A 404 4.67 -18.87 5.31
C LEU A 404 3.92 -20.16 4.99
N GLU A 405 2.63 -20.04 4.69
CA GLU A 405 1.79 -21.19 4.36
C GLU A 405 2.09 -21.71 2.95
N THR A 406 2.34 -23.03 2.84
CA THR A 406 2.50 -23.71 1.55
C THR A 406 1.32 -24.61 1.19
N ASP A 407 0.50 -25.02 2.18
CA ASP A 407 -0.70 -25.81 1.97
C ASP A 407 -1.93 -24.92 2.17
N VAL A 408 -2.28 -24.15 1.14
CA VAL A 408 -3.40 -23.20 1.17
C VAL A 408 -4.74 -23.93 1.01
N ALA A 409 -4.76 -25.09 0.35
CA ALA A 409 -5.96 -25.88 0.09
C ALA A 409 -6.74 -26.20 1.37
N LYS A 410 -6.07 -26.40 2.52
CA LYS A 410 -6.73 -26.65 3.82
C LYS A 410 -7.60 -25.51 4.35
N TYR A 411 -7.50 -24.30 3.78
CA TYR A 411 -8.36 -23.16 4.12
C TYR A 411 -9.53 -23.00 3.13
N ILE A 412 -9.59 -23.79 2.07
CA ILE A 412 -10.72 -23.80 1.12
C ILE A 412 -11.76 -24.80 1.65
N PRO A 413 -13.06 -24.45 1.71
CA PRO A 413 -14.09 -25.40 2.11
C PRO A 413 -14.12 -26.63 1.20
N ASP A 414 -14.36 -27.81 1.79
CA ASP A 414 -14.61 -29.03 1.03
C ASP A 414 -15.86 -28.88 0.16
N ILE A 415 -15.85 -29.48 -1.03
CA ILE A 415 -17.05 -29.63 -1.85
C ILE A 415 -17.88 -30.76 -1.26
N THR A 416 -19.08 -30.45 -0.76
CA THR A 416 -19.98 -31.44 -0.16
C THR A 416 -20.96 -32.02 -1.19
N GLU A 417 -21.56 -33.19 -0.90
CA GLU A 417 -22.66 -33.73 -1.72
C GLU A 417 -23.86 -32.77 -1.76
N THR A 418 -24.05 -31.95 -0.73
CA THR A 418 -24.96 -30.81 -0.76
C THR A 418 -24.53 -29.81 -1.81
N ASP A 419 -23.28 -29.35 -1.90
CA ASP A 419 -22.84 -28.41 -2.97
C ASP A 419 -22.97 -28.98 -4.40
N LEU A 420 -23.01 -30.31 -4.55
CA LEU A 420 -23.23 -31.01 -5.83
C LEU A 420 -24.71 -31.22 -6.16
N ASN A 421 -25.58 -31.33 -5.14
CA ASN A 421 -27.02 -31.58 -5.27
C ASN A 421 -27.88 -30.32 -5.01
N ASP A 422 -27.26 -29.25 -4.51
CA ASP A 422 -27.85 -27.94 -4.29
C ASP A 422 -28.04 -27.28 -5.67
N THR A 423 -29.12 -27.70 -6.33
CA THR A 423 -29.75 -26.92 -7.40
C THR A 423 -30.35 -25.62 -6.86
N ASP A 424 -30.43 -25.48 -5.53
CA ASP A 424 -30.69 -24.24 -4.77
C ASP A 424 -29.38 -23.43 -4.57
N GLN A 425 -28.52 -23.39 -5.61
CA GLN A 425 -27.81 -22.16 -5.91
C GLN A 425 -28.87 -21.08 -5.96
N ASN A 426 -29.09 -20.37 -4.86
CA ASN A 426 -29.90 -19.17 -4.83
C ASN A 426 -29.19 -18.19 -5.78
N GLU A 427 -29.52 -18.30 -7.06
CA GLU A 427 -28.93 -17.63 -8.21
C GLU A 427 -28.80 -16.16 -7.82
N ILE A 428 -27.56 -15.73 -7.54
CA ILE A 428 -27.25 -14.37 -7.91
C ILE A 428 -27.18 -14.48 -9.43
N ASP A 429 -28.31 -14.17 -10.10
CA ASP A 429 -28.46 -14.15 -11.55
C ASP A 429 -27.16 -13.61 -12.16
N VAL A 430 -26.36 -14.51 -12.76
CA VAL A 430 -25.16 -14.13 -13.49
C VAL A 430 -25.60 -13.82 -14.89
N VAL A 431 -25.49 -12.56 -15.28
CA VAL A 431 -25.77 -12.19 -16.66
C VAL A 431 -24.53 -12.45 -17.50
N SER A 432 -24.63 -13.44 -18.39
CA SER A 432 -23.59 -13.71 -19.39
C SER A 432 -23.64 -12.68 -20.50
N ILE A 433 -22.52 -12.00 -20.76
CA ILE A 433 -22.38 -10.97 -21.80
C ILE A 433 -21.30 -11.42 -22.78
N ASP A 434 -21.70 -11.65 -24.04
CA ASP A 434 -20.78 -11.87 -25.15
C ASP A 434 -20.43 -10.53 -25.82
N LEU A 435 -19.22 -10.07 -25.56
CA LEU A 435 -18.70 -8.78 -26.03
C LEU A 435 -18.42 -8.76 -27.53
N ASN A 436 -18.24 -9.93 -28.17
CA ASN A 436 -17.87 -10.00 -29.58
C ASN A 436 -19.07 -9.98 -30.52
N SER A 437 -20.28 -10.27 -30.02
CA SER A 437 -21.53 -10.23 -30.79
C SER A 437 -22.25 -8.88 -30.69
N MET A 438 -21.71 -7.92 -29.95
CA MET A 438 -22.34 -6.61 -29.71
C MET A 438 -21.40 -5.46 -30.11
N SER A 439 -21.95 -4.45 -30.77
CA SER A 439 -21.33 -3.13 -30.82
C SER A 439 -21.33 -2.47 -29.44
N MET A 440 -20.49 -1.45 -29.23
CA MET A 440 -20.49 -0.69 -27.97
C MET A 440 -21.88 -0.11 -27.61
N LYS A 441 -22.68 0.28 -28.61
CA LYS A 441 -24.05 0.74 -28.38
C LYS A 441 -24.95 -0.39 -27.88
N GLU A 442 -24.93 -1.55 -28.55
CA GLU A 442 -25.73 -2.71 -28.15
C GLU A 442 -25.34 -3.22 -26.77
N LEU A 443 -24.04 -3.23 -26.45
CA LEU A 443 -23.54 -3.57 -25.11
C LEU A 443 -24.13 -2.63 -24.04
N ARG A 444 -24.15 -1.33 -24.30
CA ARG A 444 -24.73 -0.35 -23.36
C ARG A 444 -26.25 -0.52 -23.22
N ASP A 445 -26.94 -0.78 -24.33
CA ASP A 445 -28.39 -1.05 -24.33
C ASP A 445 -28.71 -2.34 -23.53
N GLU A 446 -27.85 -3.36 -23.61
CA GLU A 446 -27.95 -4.58 -22.80
C GLU A 446 -27.71 -4.29 -21.32
N LEU A 447 -26.61 -3.61 -20.97
CA LEU A 447 -26.27 -3.27 -19.58
C LEU A 447 -27.35 -2.39 -18.92
N SER A 448 -28.02 -1.52 -19.69
CA SER A 448 -29.07 -0.63 -19.18
C SER A 448 -30.30 -1.37 -18.64
N LYS A 449 -30.50 -2.64 -19.03
CA LYS A 449 -31.60 -3.49 -18.54
C LYS A 449 -31.45 -3.89 -17.07
N TYR A 450 -30.23 -3.83 -16.54
CA TYR A 450 -29.92 -4.35 -15.22
C TYR A 450 -29.58 -3.21 -14.23
N PRO A 451 -29.96 -3.35 -12.95
CA PRO A 451 -29.59 -2.37 -11.93
C PRO A 451 -28.11 -2.48 -11.55
N THR A 452 -27.62 -1.48 -10.82
CA THR A 452 -26.38 -1.63 -10.04
C THR A 452 -26.49 -2.84 -9.10
N LYS A 453 -25.35 -3.40 -8.67
CA LYS A 453 -25.23 -4.65 -7.88
C LYS A 453 -25.33 -5.94 -8.72
N THR A 454 -25.82 -5.89 -9.97
CA THR A 454 -25.90 -7.06 -10.86
C THR A 454 -24.52 -7.64 -11.17
N ARG A 455 -24.40 -8.97 -11.10
CA ARG A 455 -23.18 -9.73 -11.42
C ARG A 455 -23.17 -10.12 -12.90
N LEU A 456 -22.03 -9.93 -13.55
CA LEU A 456 -21.81 -10.20 -14.96
C LEU A 456 -20.71 -11.26 -15.14
N SER A 457 -20.85 -12.05 -16.19
CA SER A 457 -19.81 -12.92 -16.73
C SER A 457 -19.48 -12.47 -18.15
N LEU A 458 -18.31 -11.87 -18.34
CA LEU A 458 -17.91 -11.26 -19.62
C LEU A 458 -17.06 -12.22 -20.45
N THR A 459 -17.45 -12.44 -21.70
CA THR A 459 -16.68 -13.24 -22.67
C THR A 459 -16.46 -12.43 -23.94
N GLY A 460 -15.22 -12.36 -24.42
CA GLY A 460 -14.85 -11.65 -25.65
C GLY A 460 -13.66 -10.73 -25.50
N THR A 461 -13.55 -9.73 -26.38
CA THR A 461 -12.39 -8.82 -26.41
C THR A 461 -12.55 -7.65 -25.45
N ILE A 462 -11.48 -7.35 -24.70
CA ILE A 462 -11.36 -6.18 -23.83
C ILE A 462 -10.04 -5.45 -24.14
N VAL A 463 -10.06 -4.12 -24.09
CA VAL A 463 -8.86 -3.29 -24.23
C VAL A 463 -8.39 -2.87 -22.84
N VAL A 464 -7.09 -2.99 -22.59
CA VAL A 464 -6.47 -2.64 -21.31
C VAL A 464 -5.70 -1.34 -21.47
N ALA A 465 -5.97 -0.36 -20.62
CA ALA A 465 -5.23 0.89 -20.57
C ALA A 465 -5.29 1.46 -19.15
N ARG A 466 -4.21 2.09 -18.69
CA ARG A 466 -4.13 2.67 -17.34
C ARG A 466 -3.42 4.02 -17.35
N ASP A 467 -2.83 4.42 -16.22
CA ASP A 467 -2.37 5.78 -15.91
C ASP A 467 -1.61 6.48 -17.06
N ILE A 468 -0.49 5.93 -17.56
CA ILE A 468 0.29 6.53 -18.66
C ILE A 468 -0.49 6.53 -19.97
N ALA A 469 -1.11 5.41 -20.33
CA ALA A 469 -1.92 5.29 -21.54
C ALA A 469 -3.08 6.31 -21.56
N HIS A 470 -3.73 6.58 -20.42
CA HIS A 470 -4.78 7.59 -20.31
C HIS A 470 -4.24 9.01 -20.48
N ALA A 471 -3.05 9.32 -19.95
CA ALA A 471 -2.40 10.61 -20.17
C ALA A 471 -2.11 10.82 -21.67
N LYS A 472 -1.51 9.85 -22.35
CA LYS A 472 -1.25 9.89 -23.80
C LYS A 472 -2.54 10.01 -24.63
N LEU A 473 -3.62 9.31 -24.24
CA LEU A 473 -4.93 9.43 -24.89
C LEU A 473 -5.54 10.82 -24.72
N LEU A 474 -5.34 11.47 -23.58
CA LEU A 474 -5.76 12.86 -23.38
C LEU A 474 -4.95 13.81 -24.27
N GLU A 475 -3.64 13.62 -24.37
CA GLU A 475 -2.78 14.40 -25.27
C GLU A 475 -3.24 14.28 -26.73
N LYS A 476 -3.61 13.08 -27.20
CA LYS A 476 -4.17 12.88 -28.55
C LYS A 476 -5.49 13.65 -28.77
N ILE A 477 -6.34 13.76 -27.75
CA ILE A 477 -7.54 14.62 -27.84
C ILE A 477 -7.13 16.09 -27.94
N GLU A 478 -6.18 16.53 -27.12
CA GLU A 478 -5.74 17.93 -27.04
C GLU A 478 -4.94 18.37 -28.27
N SER A 479 -4.25 17.45 -28.96
CA SER A 479 -3.58 17.68 -30.24
C SER A 479 -4.53 17.67 -31.45
N GLY A 480 -5.78 17.24 -31.27
CA GLY A 480 -6.79 17.14 -32.32
C GLY A 480 -6.79 15.83 -33.11
N GLU A 481 -5.95 14.85 -32.73
CA GLU A 481 -5.95 13.50 -33.32
C GLU A 481 -7.20 12.69 -32.93
N GLY A 482 -7.79 13.00 -31.76
CA GLY A 482 -8.97 12.34 -31.25
C GLY A 482 -8.66 10.99 -30.59
N LEU A 483 -9.72 10.23 -30.25
CA LEU A 483 -9.56 8.92 -29.63
C LEU A 483 -9.36 7.81 -30.69
N PRO A 484 -8.44 6.85 -30.46
CA PRO A 484 -8.34 5.63 -31.24
C PRO A 484 -9.61 4.79 -31.18
N ASP A 485 -9.91 4.04 -32.23
CA ASP A 485 -11.14 3.25 -32.34
C ASP A 485 -11.21 2.14 -31.27
N TYR A 486 -10.08 1.57 -30.87
CA TYR A 486 -10.03 0.60 -29.77
C TYR A 486 -10.55 1.18 -28.43
N VAL A 487 -10.53 2.50 -28.23
CA VAL A 487 -11.10 3.16 -27.03
C VAL A 487 -12.62 3.34 -27.15
N LYS A 488 -13.13 3.39 -28.39
CA LYS A 488 -14.55 3.60 -28.71
C LYS A 488 -15.32 2.29 -28.74
N ASP A 489 -14.69 1.25 -29.27
CA ASP A 489 -15.38 0.01 -29.66
C ASP A 489 -15.34 -1.07 -28.58
N HIS A 490 -14.49 -0.94 -27.56
CA HIS A 490 -14.27 -1.97 -26.54
C HIS A 490 -14.38 -1.45 -25.10
N ILE A 491 -14.63 -2.35 -24.16
CA ILE A 491 -14.50 -2.07 -22.72
C ILE A 491 -13.05 -1.67 -22.43
N ILE A 492 -12.86 -0.62 -21.63
CA ILE A 492 -11.55 -0.18 -21.15
C ILE A 492 -11.30 -0.74 -19.75
N TYR A 493 -10.48 -1.78 -19.68
CA TYR A 493 -10.03 -2.41 -18.45
C TYR A 493 -8.80 -1.71 -17.89
N TYR A 494 -8.89 -1.19 -16.68
CA TYR A 494 -7.75 -0.58 -16.02
C TYR A 494 -6.95 -1.66 -15.31
N ALA A 495 -5.85 -2.09 -15.93
CA ALA A 495 -4.94 -3.07 -15.37
C ALA A 495 -3.53 -2.93 -15.96
N GLY A 496 -2.57 -3.62 -15.37
CA GLY A 496 -1.22 -3.79 -15.92
C GLY A 496 -0.70 -5.17 -15.53
N PRO A 497 -0.37 -6.04 -16.50
CA PRO A 497 -0.07 -7.45 -16.24
C PRO A 497 1.28 -7.64 -15.57
N ALA A 498 1.43 -8.72 -14.80
CA ALA A 498 2.75 -9.27 -14.48
C ALA A 498 3.35 -10.02 -15.70
N LYS A 499 4.63 -10.39 -15.65
CA LYS A 499 5.27 -11.17 -16.72
C LYS A 499 4.52 -12.48 -16.97
N THR A 500 4.38 -12.87 -18.24
CA THR A 500 3.73 -14.11 -18.63
C THR A 500 4.68 -15.30 -18.44
N PRO A 501 4.31 -16.32 -17.64
CA PRO A 501 5.08 -17.55 -17.53
C PRO A 501 5.16 -18.31 -18.87
N GLU A 502 6.24 -19.07 -19.07
CA GLU A 502 6.35 -19.95 -20.23
C GLU A 502 5.20 -20.97 -20.26
N GLY A 503 4.55 -21.11 -21.41
CA GLY A 503 3.40 -22.01 -21.59
C GLY A 503 2.06 -21.50 -21.05
N TYR A 504 2.00 -20.28 -20.51
CA TYR A 504 0.76 -19.66 -20.02
C TYR A 504 0.24 -18.61 -21.00
N ALA A 505 -1.09 -18.44 -21.04
CA ALA A 505 -1.73 -17.40 -21.85
C ALA A 505 -1.51 -15.98 -21.30
N SER A 506 -1.30 -15.85 -19.99
CA SER A 506 -1.20 -14.58 -19.28
C SER A 506 -0.42 -14.74 -17.98
N GLY A 507 0.33 -13.70 -17.59
CA GLY A 507 0.76 -13.52 -16.19
C GLY A 507 -0.40 -13.06 -15.30
N SER A 508 -0.19 -12.95 -13.99
CA SER A 508 -1.23 -12.45 -13.08
C SER A 508 -1.73 -11.07 -13.53
N PHE A 509 -3.05 -10.88 -13.65
CA PHE A 509 -3.60 -9.73 -14.37
C PHE A 509 -4.93 -9.19 -13.80
N GLY A 510 -4.93 -8.89 -12.51
CA GLY A 510 -6.06 -8.27 -11.81
C GLY A 510 -6.22 -6.76 -12.08
N PRO A 511 -7.35 -6.16 -11.64
CA PRO A 511 -7.67 -4.75 -11.86
C PRO A 511 -6.80 -3.79 -11.06
N THR A 512 -6.61 -2.57 -11.58
CA THR A 512 -6.06 -1.43 -10.84
C THR A 512 -7.16 -0.47 -10.36
N THR A 513 -6.79 0.51 -9.52
CA THR A 513 -7.77 1.39 -8.85
C THR A 513 -8.43 2.35 -9.84
N ALA A 514 -9.76 2.26 -9.95
CA ALA A 514 -10.55 3.03 -10.88
C ALA A 514 -10.46 4.55 -10.67
N GLY A 515 -10.47 4.97 -9.40
CA GLY A 515 -10.46 6.38 -8.99
C GLY A 515 -9.33 7.23 -9.59
N ARG A 516 -8.19 6.62 -9.97
CA ARG A 516 -7.07 7.35 -10.57
C ARG A 516 -7.35 7.82 -12.00
N MET A 517 -8.30 7.19 -12.69
CA MET A 517 -8.69 7.53 -14.06
C MET A 517 -9.94 8.42 -14.12
N ASP A 518 -10.51 8.83 -12.98
CA ASP A 518 -11.77 9.58 -12.91
C ASP A 518 -11.74 10.90 -13.70
N ALA A 519 -10.58 11.57 -13.74
CA ALA A 519 -10.40 12.84 -14.45
C ALA A 519 -10.56 12.72 -15.98
N TYR A 520 -10.41 11.52 -16.54
CA TYR A 520 -10.44 11.28 -18.00
C TYR A 520 -11.83 10.91 -18.51
N VAL A 521 -12.62 10.17 -17.71
CA VAL A 521 -13.86 9.50 -18.16
C VAL A 521 -14.81 10.45 -18.88
N GLY A 522 -15.18 11.56 -18.25
CA GLY A 522 -16.12 12.53 -18.85
C GLY A 522 -15.59 13.20 -20.11
N LYS A 523 -14.26 13.38 -20.23
CA LYS A 523 -13.62 13.91 -21.44
C LYS A 523 -13.63 12.85 -22.55
N PHE A 524 -13.34 11.59 -22.24
CA PHE A 524 -13.28 10.51 -23.22
C PHE A 524 -14.67 10.18 -23.77
N MET A 525 -15.69 10.08 -22.91
CA MET A 525 -17.08 9.85 -23.34
C MET A 525 -17.60 10.98 -24.23
N LYS A 526 -17.23 12.24 -23.95
CA LYS A 526 -17.55 13.38 -24.81
C LYS A 526 -16.97 13.22 -26.23
N HIS A 527 -15.83 12.54 -26.36
CA HIS A 527 -15.17 12.24 -27.64
C HIS A 527 -15.50 10.83 -28.17
N GLY A 528 -16.55 10.20 -27.64
CA GLY A 528 -17.10 8.95 -28.17
C GLY A 528 -16.39 7.67 -27.72
N GLY A 529 -15.58 7.71 -26.65
CA GLY A 529 -14.90 6.51 -26.14
C GLY A 529 -14.99 6.33 -24.63
N SER A 530 -14.49 5.20 -24.13
CA SER A 530 -14.53 4.83 -22.70
C SER A 530 -15.94 4.78 -22.11
N PHE A 531 -16.94 4.41 -22.91
CA PHE A 531 -18.33 4.31 -22.44
C PHE A 531 -18.52 3.22 -21.39
N VAL A 532 -17.80 2.11 -21.50
CA VAL A 532 -17.81 1.04 -20.50
C VAL A 532 -16.39 0.86 -19.96
N THR A 533 -16.24 1.01 -18.65
CA THR A 533 -14.95 0.91 -17.95
C THR A 533 -14.98 -0.24 -16.97
N LEU A 534 -13.88 -0.98 -16.83
CA LEU A 534 -13.74 -2.13 -15.94
C LEU A 534 -12.51 -1.95 -15.06
N ALA A 535 -12.64 -2.05 -13.75
CA ALA A 535 -11.54 -1.84 -12.79
C ALA A 535 -11.96 -2.29 -11.39
N LYS A 536 -11.26 -1.85 -10.33
CA LYS A 536 -11.70 -2.05 -8.94
C LYS A 536 -11.77 -0.75 -8.14
N GLY A 537 -12.57 -0.78 -7.08
CA GLY A 537 -12.73 0.31 -6.12
C GLY A 537 -13.86 1.28 -6.45
N ASN A 538 -14.38 1.94 -5.42
CA ASN A 538 -15.33 3.04 -5.56
C ASN A 538 -14.74 4.22 -6.36
N ARG A 539 -15.62 5.01 -7.01
CA ARG A 539 -15.25 6.15 -7.86
C ARG A 539 -15.85 7.45 -7.34
N SER A 540 -15.39 8.57 -7.88
CA SER A 540 -15.94 9.88 -7.57
C SER A 540 -17.28 10.13 -8.26
N LYS A 541 -18.08 11.05 -7.69
CA LYS A 541 -19.35 11.51 -8.26
C LYS A 541 -19.22 12.09 -9.68
N ALA A 542 -18.02 12.50 -10.09
CA ALA A 542 -17.77 12.99 -11.45
C ALA A 542 -17.97 11.88 -12.50
N VAL A 543 -17.62 10.63 -12.15
CA VAL A 543 -17.83 9.47 -13.03
C VAL A 543 -19.31 9.12 -13.11
N THR A 544 -20.02 9.08 -11.98
CA THR A 544 -21.47 8.86 -11.94
C THR A 544 -22.22 9.84 -12.84
N LYS A 545 -21.90 11.14 -12.74
CA LYS A 545 -22.50 12.17 -13.60
C LYS A 545 -22.11 12.03 -15.07
N ALA A 546 -20.90 11.57 -15.37
CA ALA A 546 -20.48 11.33 -16.75
C ALA A 546 -21.23 10.14 -17.36
N CYS A 547 -21.37 9.04 -16.61
CA CYS A 547 -22.15 7.88 -17.00
C CYS A 547 -23.62 8.24 -17.27
N GLU A 548 -24.27 8.97 -16.36
CA GLU A 548 -25.64 9.48 -16.54
C GLU A 548 -25.77 10.35 -17.79
N LYS A 549 -24.82 11.27 -18.00
CA LYS A 549 -24.89 12.24 -19.11
C LYS A 549 -24.67 11.59 -20.49
N TYR A 550 -23.75 10.65 -20.59
CA TYR A 550 -23.31 10.07 -21.88
C TYR A 550 -23.78 8.63 -22.08
N GLY A 551 -24.53 8.08 -21.12
CA GLY A 551 -25.02 6.70 -21.08
C GLY A 551 -23.94 5.65 -20.90
N GLY A 552 -22.96 5.92 -20.03
CA GLY A 552 -21.82 5.05 -19.75
C GLY A 552 -22.03 4.12 -18.55
N PHE A 553 -21.10 3.19 -18.34
CA PHE A 553 -21.11 2.23 -17.24
C PHE A 553 -19.73 2.05 -16.60
N TYR A 554 -19.71 1.82 -15.29
CA TYR A 554 -18.53 1.32 -14.59
C TYR A 554 -18.81 -0.07 -14.03
N LEU A 555 -17.97 -1.02 -14.45
CA LEU A 555 -17.97 -2.40 -14.00
C LEU A 555 -16.85 -2.62 -12.97
N GLY A 556 -17.21 -3.12 -11.79
CA GLY A 556 -16.28 -3.49 -10.74
C GLY A 556 -15.87 -4.96 -10.87
N SER A 557 -14.59 -5.24 -11.03
CA SER A 557 -14.03 -6.59 -10.85
C SER A 557 -13.48 -6.75 -9.43
N ILE A 558 -13.34 -8.00 -8.98
CA ILE A 558 -12.73 -8.30 -7.68
C ILE A 558 -11.27 -7.88 -7.71
N GLY A 559 -10.87 -7.01 -6.79
CA GLY A 559 -9.49 -6.61 -6.59
C GLY A 559 -8.73 -7.63 -5.75
N GLY A 560 -7.54 -8.05 -6.20
CA GLY A 560 -6.73 -9.04 -5.48
C GLY A 560 -6.49 -10.34 -6.27
N PRO A 561 -7.53 -11.08 -6.70
CA PRO A 561 -7.39 -12.43 -7.23
C PRO A 561 -6.85 -12.46 -8.68
N ALA A 562 -5.61 -12.03 -8.88
CA ALA A 562 -5.02 -11.83 -10.20
C ALA A 562 -4.55 -13.12 -10.89
N ALA A 563 -4.07 -14.10 -10.12
CA ALA A 563 -3.57 -15.37 -10.63
C ALA A 563 -4.72 -16.25 -11.14
N ILE A 564 -5.84 -16.29 -10.41
CA ILE A 564 -7.02 -17.04 -10.86
C ILE A 564 -7.65 -16.42 -12.12
N LEU A 565 -7.71 -15.09 -12.23
CA LEU A 565 -8.16 -14.42 -13.46
C LEU A 565 -7.26 -14.77 -14.65
N ALA A 566 -5.94 -14.77 -14.45
CA ALA A 566 -4.98 -15.13 -15.49
C ALA A 566 -5.12 -16.60 -15.94
N LYS A 567 -5.31 -17.52 -14.98
CA LYS A 567 -5.42 -18.96 -15.27
C LYS A 567 -6.77 -19.31 -15.92
N ASN A 568 -7.86 -18.76 -15.40
CA ASN A 568 -9.20 -19.21 -15.74
C ASN A 568 -9.87 -18.34 -16.80
N CYS A 569 -9.65 -17.03 -16.78
CA CYS A 569 -10.42 -16.10 -17.59
C CYS A 569 -9.66 -15.58 -18.81
N ILE A 570 -8.38 -15.28 -18.69
CA ILE A 570 -7.61 -14.62 -19.76
C ILE A 570 -6.98 -15.65 -20.69
N LYS A 571 -7.39 -15.65 -21.97
CA LYS A 571 -7.00 -16.66 -22.97
C LYS A 571 -5.99 -16.16 -23.99
N LYS A 572 -5.85 -14.84 -24.15
CA LYS A 572 -4.88 -14.22 -25.04
C LYS A 572 -4.53 -12.81 -24.54
N VAL A 573 -3.27 -12.41 -24.67
CA VAL A 573 -2.77 -11.07 -24.37
C VAL A 573 -1.88 -10.61 -25.51
N GLU A 574 -2.15 -9.43 -26.06
CA GLU A 574 -1.38 -8.81 -27.13
C GLU A 574 -1.14 -7.34 -26.79
N VAL A 575 0.07 -6.83 -27.06
CA VAL A 575 0.32 -5.39 -27.04
C VAL A 575 -0.39 -4.76 -28.23
N LEU A 576 -1.13 -3.68 -27.98
CA LEU A 576 -1.91 -2.96 -28.99
C LEU A 576 -1.31 -1.60 -29.35
N ASP A 577 -0.78 -0.86 -28.37
CA ASP A 577 -0.21 0.48 -28.56
C ASP A 577 0.78 0.81 -27.42
N ASN A 578 1.76 1.67 -27.67
CA ASN A 578 2.77 2.15 -26.72
C ASN A 578 3.55 1.03 -25.97
N GLU A 579 4.13 0.08 -26.70
CA GLU A 579 4.89 -1.05 -26.12
C GLU A 579 6.02 -0.60 -25.18
N GLU A 580 6.60 0.58 -25.42
CA GLU A 580 7.69 1.14 -24.63
C GLU A 580 7.32 1.45 -23.17
N ASP A 581 6.02 1.57 -22.85
CA ASP A 581 5.52 1.81 -21.50
C ASP A 581 5.49 0.53 -20.63
N GLY A 582 5.92 -0.61 -21.18
CA GLY A 582 5.98 -1.88 -20.48
C GLY A 582 4.60 -2.32 -19.98
N MET A 583 4.45 -2.53 -18.67
CA MET A 583 3.17 -2.96 -18.09
C MET A 583 2.04 -1.92 -18.19
N GLU A 584 2.35 -0.66 -18.54
CA GLU A 584 1.37 0.42 -18.77
C GLU A 584 1.00 0.62 -20.24
N ALA A 585 1.55 -0.18 -21.16
CA ALA A 585 1.15 -0.22 -22.56
C ALA A 585 -0.36 -0.45 -22.71
N VAL A 586 -0.90 -0.16 -23.90
CA VAL A 586 -2.27 -0.56 -24.22
C VAL A 586 -2.24 -2.02 -24.65
N TRP A 587 -3.10 -2.85 -24.06
CA TRP A 587 -3.20 -4.27 -24.39
C TRP A 587 -4.56 -4.60 -25.00
N LYS A 588 -4.61 -5.65 -25.81
CA LYS A 588 -5.83 -6.32 -26.22
C LYS A 588 -5.84 -7.70 -25.60
N ILE A 589 -6.92 -8.02 -24.88
CA ILE A 589 -7.09 -9.32 -24.25
C ILE A 589 -8.37 -10.00 -24.71
N ASN A 590 -8.32 -11.33 -24.79
CA ASN A 590 -9.52 -12.15 -24.95
C ASN A 590 -9.80 -12.84 -23.63
N VAL A 591 -11.02 -12.64 -23.12
CA VAL A 591 -11.47 -13.20 -21.86
C VAL A 591 -12.63 -14.16 -22.05
N VAL A 592 -12.76 -15.11 -21.14
CA VAL A 592 -13.89 -16.03 -21.00
C VAL A 592 -14.30 -16.03 -19.55
N ASP A 593 -15.60 -15.93 -19.30
CA ASP A 593 -16.20 -15.95 -17.95
C ASP A 593 -15.55 -14.97 -16.96
N PHE A 594 -15.23 -13.76 -17.41
CA PHE A 594 -14.59 -12.75 -16.58
C PHE A 594 -15.61 -12.11 -15.62
N PRO A 595 -15.42 -12.20 -14.29
CA PRO A 595 -16.39 -11.71 -13.32
C PRO A 595 -16.35 -10.18 -13.17
N ALA A 596 -17.52 -9.57 -13.21
CA ALA A 596 -17.70 -8.15 -12.91
C ALA A 596 -19.05 -7.85 -12.25
N PHE A 597 -19.20 -6.65 -11.72
CA PHE A 597 -20.45 -6.13 -11.14
C PHE A 597 -20.77 -4.78 -11.76
N ILE A 598 -22.04 -4.49 -12.03
CA ILE A 598 -22.46 -3.11 -12.37
C ILE A 598 -22.34 -2.24 -11.12
N VAL A 599 -21.36 -1.35 -11.09
CA VAL A 599 -21.11 -0.44 -9.97
C VAL A 599 -21.73 0.93 -10.21
N VAL A 600 -21.56 1.49 -11.42
CA VAL A 600 -22.24 2.72 -11.85
C VAL A 600 -22.99 2.44 -13.13
N ASP A 601 -24.23 2.86 -13.21
CA ASP A 601 -25.08 2.71 -14.39
C ASP A 601 -25.22 4.02 -15.20
N ASP A 602 -25.98 3.92 -16.28
CA ASP A 602 -26.31 5.01 -17.20
C ASP A 602 -27.40 5.95 -16.69
N LYS A 603 -27.88 5.76 -15.45
CA LYS A 603 -29.01 6.48 -14.83
C LYS A 603 -28.59 7.33 -13.63
N GLY A 604 -27.30 7.31 -13.29
CA GLY A 604 -26.74 8.08 -12.17
C GLY A 604 -26.76 7.34 -10.84
N ASP A 605 -27.03 6.03 -10.85
CA ASP A 605 -26.91 5.19 -9.65
C ASP A 605 -25.48 4.70 -9.46
N ASP A 606 -25.09 4.57 -8.20
CA ASP A 606 -23.77 4.08 -7.76
C ASP A 606 -23.96 3.12 -6.58
N PHE A 607 -23.45 1.90 -6.74
CA PHE A 607 -23.43 0.83 -5.75
C PHE A 607 -22.98 1.31 -4.37
N PHE A 608 -21.96 2.16 -4.31
CA PHE A 608 -21.35 2.60 -3.05
C PHE A 608 -22.00 3.85 -2.44
N LYS A 609 -22.98 4.46 -3.11
CA LYS A 609 -23.64 5.70 -2.67
C LYS A 609 -24.23 5.60 -1.27
N GLU A 610 -24.72 4.42 -0.88
CA GLU A 610 -25.30 4.17 0.44
C GLU A 610 -24.29 4.35 1.59
N TRP A 611 -23.03 3.93 1.38
CA TRP A 611 -22.03 3.89 2.45
C TRP A 611 -20.96 4.98 2.34
N LEU A 612 -20.69 5.46 1.13
CA LEU A 612 -19.61 6.39 0.80
C LEU A 612 -20.10 7.74 0.21
N GLY A 613 -21.41 7.89 -0.02
CA GLY A 613 -22.03 9.00 -0.78
C GLY A 613 -22.32 10.27 -0.02
#